data_AF-A0A2M8Q7V0-F1
#
_entry.id   AF-A0A2M8Q7V0-F1
#
_cell.length_a   1.000
_cell.length_b   1.000
_cell.length_c   1.000
_cell.angle_alpha   90.00
_cell.angle_beta   90.00
_cell.angle_gamma   90.00
#
_symmetry.space_group_name_H-M   'P 1'
#
loop_
_entity.id
_entity.type
_entity.pdbx_description
1 polymer ?
#
loop_
_entity_poly.entity_id
_entity_poly.type
_entity_poly.pdbx_seq_one_letter_code
_entity_poly.pdbx_strand_id
1 'polypeptide(L)'
;GATAVICTVGVGGRRAWEQDVFIPRRYGIYAPVGDTVGPGGSSRALRMIPAMVAIARDVLDLAPNALFFNYSNPMAPICRAIHKATGAPVVGLCHGVMETARYLARVLNAPAEQLRYIATGINHLTWFTQVWVGEEDAMPRLRAIAAERAARPPEPLPSSDSPYESPEDHP
;
A
#
# COMPACT_ATOMS: atom_id res chain seq x y z
N GLY A 1 18.94 -9.29 -23.00
CA GLY A 1 18.41 -8.96 -21.67
C GLY A 1 16.96 -9.40 -21.56
N ALA A 2 16.40 -9.35 -20.35
CA ALA A 2 14.98 -9.57 -20.11
C ALA A 2 14.11 -8.51 -20.81
N THR A 3 12.85 -8.82 -21.09
CA THR A 3 11.86 -7.86 -21.61
C THR A 3 11.05 -7.19 -20.50
N ALA A 4 10.98 -7.82 -19.32
CA ALA A 4 10.40 -7.25 -18.12
C ALA A 4 11.16 -7.76 -16.88
N VAL A 5 11.23 -6.93 -15.85
CA VAL A 5 11.82 -7.23 -14.54
C VAL A 5 10.81 -6.84 -13.47
N ILE A 6 10.48 -7.79 -12.59
CA ILE A 6 9.52 -7.60 -11.51
C ILE A 6 10.21 -7.89 -10.18
N CYS A 7 10.28 -6.88 -9.30
CA CYS A 7 10.92 -7.01 -7.99
C CYS A 7 9.89 -7.18 -6.88
N THR A 8 9.97 -8.32 -6.19
CA THR A 8 9.14 -8.71 -5.04
C THR A 8 9.99 -9.04 -3.80
N VAL A 9 11.21 -8.47 -3.73
CA VAL A 9 12.20 -8.82 -2.71
C VAL A 9 11.84 -8.24 -1.33
N GLY A 10 12.27 -8.94 -0.27
CA GLY A 10 12.14 -8.49 1.10
C GLY A 10 13.45 -8.66 1.85
N VAL A 11 14.25 -7.60 1.94
CA VAL A 11 15.57 -7.65 2.58
C VAL A 11 15.42 -7.89 4.09
N GLY A 12 16.00 -9.01 4.56
CA GLY A 12 15.89 -9.49 5.93
C GLY A 12 14.67 -10.40 6.19
N GLY A 13 13.79 -10.57 5.20
CA GLY A 13 12.63 -11.46 5.28
C GLY A 13 11.71 -11.19 6.47
N ARG A 14 10.98 -12.23 6.88
CA ARG A 14 10.03 -12.16 7.99
C ARG A 14 10.68 -11.76 9.31
N ARG A 15 11.87 -12.29 9.62
CA ARG A 15 12.56 -12.02 10.88
C ARG A 15 12.89 -10.54 11.06
N ALA A 16 13.35 -9.86 10.02
CA ALA A 16 13.61 -8.43 10.10
C ALA A 16 12.30 -7.61 10.22
N TRP A 17 11.25 -8.01 9.50
CA TRP A 17 9.94 -7.38 9.61
C TRP A 17 9.32 -7.53 11.01
N GLU A 18 9.47 -8.69 11.65
CA GLU A 18 9.04 -8.88 13.04
C GLU A 18 9.72 -7.87 13.98
N GLN A 19 10.99 -7.55 13.76
CA GLN A 19 11.68 -6.52 14.53
C GLN A 19 11.16 -5.10 14.23
N ASP A 20 10.84 -4.81 12.97
CA ASP A 20 10.23 -3.53 12.56
C ASP A 20 8.88 -3.26 13.26
N VAL A 21 8.20 -4.32 13.72
CA VAL A 21 6.91 -4.25 14.42
C VAL A 21 7.09 -4.36 15.94
N PHE A 22 7.84 -5.34 16.43
CA PHE A 22 7.94 -5.63 17.87
C PHE A 22 8.85 -4.66 18.63
N ILE A 23 9.88 -4.10 17.99
CA ILE A 23 10.74 -3.12 18.68
C ILE A 23 9.96 -1.84 18.97
N PRO A 24 9.25 -1.19 18.01
CA PRO A 24 8.46 0.00 18.30
C PRO A 24 7.36 -0.22 19.35
N ARG A 25 6.76 -1.43 19.40
CA ARG A 25 5.75 -1.78 20.41
C ARG A 25 6.26 -1.69 21.84
N ARG A 26 7.54 -1.99 22.09
CA ARG A 26 8.17 -1.83 23.43
C ARG A 26 8.17 -0.38 23.91
N TYR A 27 8.00 0.57 23.00
CA TYR A 27 7.92 2.01 23.27
C TYR A 27 6.51 2.56 23.12
N GLY A 28 5.48 1.70 23.09
CA GLY A 28 4.08 2.12 22.95
C GLY A 28 3.71 2.57 21.53
N ILE A 29 4.52 2.28 20.51
CA ILE A 29 4.22 2.60 19.12
C ILE A 29 3.68 1.35 18.42
N TYR A 30 2.37 1.37 18.13
CA TYR A 30 1.67 0.27 17.48
C TYR A 30 1.47 0.57 16.00
N ALA A 31 1.80 -0.41 15.16
CA ALA A 31 1.55 -0.35 13.72
C ALA A 31 0.84 -1.64 13.29
N PRO A 32 -0.17 -1.55 12.41
CA PRO A 32 -0.88 -2.74 11.92
C PRO A 32 0.02 -3.61 11.03
N VAL A 33 0.88 -2.98 10.21
CA VAL A 33 1.77 -3.69 9.26
C VAL A 33 3.24 -3.30 9.44
N GLY A 34 3.56 -2.01 9.58
CA GLY A 34 4.92 -1.54 9.86
C GLY A 34 5.91 -1.63 8.69
N ASP A 35 5.46 -1.77 7.44
CA ASP A 35 6.34 -1.96 6.27
C ASP A 35 6.52 -0.72 5.37
N THR A 36 5.75 0.35 5.61
CA THR A 36 5.66 1.49 4.69
C THR A 36 6.06 2.82 5.33
N VAL A 37 5.50 3.12 6.50
CA VAL A 37 5.73 4.36 7.27
C VAL A 37 6.04 4.06 8.73
N GLY A 38 6.34 5.11 9.51
CA GLY A 38 6.70 4.98 10.92
C GLY A 38 8.06 4.31 11.13
N PRO A 39 8.41 3.97 12.38
CA PRO A 39 9.73 3.40 12.71
C PRO A 39 10.04 2.12 11.92
N GLY A 40 9.05 1.24 11.75
CA GLY A 40 9.19 0.02 10.97
C GLY A 40 9.43 0.29 9.49
N GLY A 41 8.64 1.18 8.87
CA GLY A 41 8.82 1.58 7.48
C GLY A 41 10.17 2.25 7.22
N SER A 42 10.63 3.12 8.13
CA SER A 42 11.96 3.76 8.04
C SER A 42 13.10 2.75 8.17
N SER A 43 13.03 1.85 9.16
CA SER A 43 13.99 0.77 9.36
C SER A 43 14.06 -0.15 8.12
N ARG A 44 12.91 -0.50 7.55
CA ARG A 44 12.81 -1.28 6.31
C ARG A 44 13.40 -0.53 5.12
N ALA A 45 13.13 0.77 4.98
CA ALA A 45 13.68 1.60 3.90
C ALA A 45 15.21 1.54 3.85
N LEU A 46 15.86 1.65 5.02
CA LEU A 46 17.32 1.60 5.15
C LEU A 46 17.91 0.28 4.66
N ARG A 47 17.19 -0.83 4.81
CA ARG A 47 17.62 -2.14 4.31
C ARG A 47 17.29 -2.34 2.83
N MET A 48 16.13 -1.87 2.39
CA MET A 48 15.61 -2.12 1.03
C MET A 48 16.28 -1.25 -0.03
N ILE A 49 16.50 0.03 0.25
CA ILE A 49 16.95 1.01 -0.75
C ILE A 49 18.30 0.61 -1.39
N PRO A 50 19.36 0.24 -0.63
CA PRO A 50 20.64 -0.12 -1.23
C PRO A 50 20.54 -1.32 -2.19
N ALA A 51 19.79 -2.35 -1.80
CA ALA A 51 19.58 -3.54 -2.63
C ALA A 51 18.79 -3.21 -3.90
N MET A 52 17.72 -2.42 -3.79
CA MET A 52 16.89 -2.03 -4.92
C MET A 52 17.63 -1.10 -5.90
N VAL A 53 18.51 -0.22 -5.40
CA VAL A 53 19.40 0.61 -6.25
C VAL A 53 20.44 -0.25 -6.97
N ALA A 54 20.98 -1.28 -6.31
CA ALA A 54 21.90 -2.23 -6.96
C ALA A 54 21.19 -2.99 -8.09
N ILE A 55 20.01 -3.55 -7.82
CA ILE A 55 19.19 -4.21 -8.85
C ILE A 55 18.89 -3.25 -10.01
N ALA A 56 18.54 -2.00 -9.73
CA ALA A 56 18.28 -1.03 -10.78
C ALA A 56 19.50 -0.75 -11.68
N ARG A 57 20.72 -0.80 -11.15
CA ARG A 57 21.95 -0.69 -11.96
C ARG A 57 22.12 -1.91 -12.85
N ASP A 58 21.88 -3.11 -12.32
CA ASP A 58 21.94 -4.34 -13.11
C ASP A 58 20.88 -4.37 -14.21
N VAL A 59 19.68 -3.85 -13.94
CA VAL A 59 18.63 -3.70 -14.96
C VAL A 59 19.09 -2.77 -16.08
N LEU A 60 19.68 -1.62 -15.75
CA LEU A 60 20.18 -0.67 -16.75
C LEU A 60 21.34 -1.24 -17.58
N ASP A 61 22.19 -2.08 -17.00
CA ASP A 61 23.33 -2.70 -17.69
C ASP A 61 22.89 -3.89 -18.56
N LEU A 62 22.12 -4.82 -17.99
CA LEU A 62 21.82 -6.12 -18.60
C LEU A 62 20.52 -6.12 -19.43
N ALA A 63 19.59 -5.22 -19.12
CA ALA A 63 18.26 -5.17 -19.71
C ALA A 63 17.69 -3.74 -19.78
N PRO A 64 18.40 -2.77 -20.42
CA PRO A 64 18.01 -1.36 -20.42
C PRO A 64 16.63 -1.06 -21.02
N ASN A 65 16.12 -1.96 -21.87
CA ASN A 65 14.82 -1.83 -22.53
C ASN A 65 13.69 -2.60 -21.82
N ALA A 66 13.96 -3.19 -20.65
CA ALA A 66 12.95 -3.95 -19.92
C ALA A 66 11.94 -3.02 -19.25
N LEU A 67 10.68 -3.47 -19.21
CA LEU A 67 9.70 -2.90 -18.28
C LEU A 67 10.12 -3.22 -16.85
N PHE A 68 10.33 -2.20 -16.02
CA PHE A 68 10.83 -2.38 -14.66
C PHE A 68 9.76 -2.07 -13.62
N PHE A 69 9.28 -3.11 -12.93
CA PHE A 69 8.23 -3.04 -11.92
C PHE A 69 8.73 -3.36 -10.52
N ASN A 70 8.26 -2.62 -9.52
CA ASN A 70 8.51 -2.87 -8.11
C ASN A 70 7.20 -3.09 -7.34
N TYR A 71 7.11 -4.21 -6.62
CA TYR A 71 6.06 -4.51 -5.63
C TYR A 71 6.58 -4.43 -4.18
N SER A 72 7.88 -4.18 -3.99
CA SER A 72 8.51 -4.23 -2.67
C SER A 72 8.26 -2.94 -1.90
N ASN A 73 7.99 -3.06 -0.60
CA ASN A 73 7.80 -1.93 0.32
C ASN A 73 9.09 -1.58 1.10
N PRO A 74 9.28 -0.29 1.48
CA PRO A 74 8.35 0.83 1.29
C PRO A 74 8.43 1.43 -0.12
N MET A 75 7.34 1.30 -0.89
CA MET A 75 7.40 1.49 -2.35
C MET A 75 7.78 2.92 -2.77
N ALA A 76 7.16 3.94 -2.19
CA ALA A 76 7.45 5.33 -2.56
C ALA A 76 8.92 5.71 -2.29
N PRO A 77 9.51 5.44 -1.11
CA PRO A 77 10.94 5.62 -0.87
C PRO A 77 11.84 4.83 -1.82
N ILE A 78 11.51 3.56 -2.10
CA ILE A 78 12.30 2.71 -3.01
C ILE A 78 12.32 3.30 -4.43
N CYS A 79 11.15 3.55 -5.03
CA CYS A 79 11.06 4.07 -6.39
C CYS A 79 11.76 5.44 -6.50
N ARG A 80 11.58 6.32 -5.50
CA ARG A 80 12.26 7.61 -5.44
C ARG A 80 13.78 7.46 -5.37
N ALA A 81 14.29 6.53 -4.56
CA ALA A 81 15.72 6.32 -4.40
C ALA A 81 16.37 5.72 -5.65
N ILE A 82 15.70 4.76 -6.30
CA ILE A 82 16.12 4.23 -7.62
C ILE A 82 16.24 5.38 -8.61
N HIS A 83 15.16 6.14 -8.80
CA HIS A 83 15.15 7.24 -9.77
C HIS A 83 16.24 8.28 -9.47
N LYS A 84 16.41 8.67 -8.20
CA LYS A 84 17.43 9.65 -7.80
C LYS A 84 18.86 9.13 -8.00
N ALA A 85 19.11 7.84 -7.77
CA ALA A 85 20.46 7.27 -7.79
C ALA A 85 20.91 6.78 -9.17
N THR A 86 19.98 6.39 -10.04
CA THR A 86 20.29 5.74 -11.32
C THR A 86 19.56 6.32 -12.53
N GLY A 87 18.49 7.09 -12.32
CA GLY A 87 17.61 7.55 -13.41
C GLY A 87 16.73 6.46 -14.02
N ALA A 88 16.74 5.23 -13.49
CA ALA A 88 15.98 4.12 -14.07
C ALA A 88 14.46 4.40 -14.08
N PRO A 89 13.75 4.05 -15.17
CA PRO A 89 12.30 4.23 -15.29
C PRO A 89 11.54 3.10 -14.59
N VAL A 90 11.51 3.13 -13.26
CA VAL A 90 10.79 2.13 -12.44
C VAL A 90 9.34 2.53 -12.19
N VAL A 91 8.42 1.57 -12.30
CA VAL A 91 7.01 1.73 -11.94
C VAL A 91 6.70 0.93 -10.67
N GLY A 92 6.14 1.60 -9.66
CA GLY A 92 5.67 0.96 -8.44
C GLY A 92 4.22 0.49 -8.58
N LEU A 93 3.93 -0.75 -8.18
CA LEU A 93 2.59 -1.35 -8.25
C LEU A 93 2.11 -1.80 -6.86
N CYS A 94 0.86 -1.46 -6.53
CA CYS A 94 0.17 -1.90 -5.31
C CYS A 94 -1.31 -2.14 -5.62
N HIS A 95 -1.93 -3.08 -4.91
CA HIS A 95 -3.32 -3.46 -5.11
C HIS A 95 -4.33 -2.63 -4.30
N GLY A 96 -3.87 -1.75 -3.40
CA GLY A 96 -4.73 -1.04 -2.43
C GLY A 96 -5.86 -0.22 -3.05
N VAL A 97 -5.63 0.44 -4.19
CA VAL A 97 -6.67 1.19 -4.91
C VAL A 97 -7.74 0.26 -5.47
N MET A 98 -7.34 -0.87 -6.05
CA MET A 98 -8.28 -1.85 -6.61
C MET A 98 -9.15 -2.47 -5.53
N GLU A 99 -8.56 -2.84 -4.39
CA GLU A 99 -9.33 -3.38 -3.26
C GLU A 99 -10.28 -2.33 -2.66
N THR A 100 -9.82 -1.09 -2.50
CA THR A 100 -10.67 0.00 -2.00
C THR A 100 -11.82 0.31 -2.96
N ALA A 101 -11.58 0.28 -4.26
CA ALA A 101 -12.64 0.45 -5.26
C ALA A 101 -13.72 -0.64 -5.14
N ARG A 102 -13.31 -1.93 -5.01
CA ARG A 102 -14.27 -3.03 -4.78
C ARG A 102 -15.04 -2.86 -3.48
N TYR A 103 -14.38 -2.39 -2.43
CA TYR A 103 -15.04 -2.05 -1.16
C TYR A 103 -16.09 -0.94 -1.34
N LEU A 104 -15.74 0.16 -2.02
CA LEU A 104 -16.66 1.26 -2.26
C LEU A 104 -17.87 0.83 -3.11
N ALA A 105 -17.67 -0.04 -4.12
CA ALA A 105 -18.77 -0.61 -4.90
C ALA A 105 -19.76 -1.37 -4.01
N ARG A 106 -19.27 -2.21 -3.08
CA ARG A 106 -20.13 -2.91 -2.09
C ARG A 106 -20.87 -1.92 -1.19
N VAL A 107 -20.19 -0.90 -0.67
CA VAL A 107 -20.80 0.15 0.17
C VAL A 107 -21.91 0.90 -0.57
N LEU A 108 -21.76 1.11 -1.88
CA LEU A 108 -22.75 1.78 -2.73
C LEU A 108 -23.85 0.86 -3.26
N ASN A 109 -23.78 -0.45 -2.97
CA ASN A 109 -24.63 -1.49 -3.54
C ASN A 109 -24.64 -1.48 -5.08
N ALA A 110 -23.47 -1.30 -5.69
CA ALA A 110 -23.29 -1.22 -7.14
C ALA A 110 -22.40 -2.37 -7.67
N PRO A 111 -22.61 -2.83 -8.91
CA PRO A 111 -21.66 -3.71 -9.58
C PRO A 111 -20.28 -3.03 -9.68
N ALA A 112 -19.20 -3.76 -9.43
CA ALA A 112 -17.85 -3.20 -9.42
C ALA A 112 -17.44 -2.64 -10.78
N GLU A 113 -17.97 -3.22 -11.86
CA GLU A 113 -17.72 -2.85 -13.25
C GLU A 113 -18.33 -1.49 -13.62
N GLN A 114 -19.34 -1.04 -12.87
CA GLN A 114 -19.97 0.27 -13.07
C GLN A 114 -19.25 1.38 -12.29
N LEU A 115 -18.30 1.02 -11.41
CA LEU A 115 -17.58 2.00 -10.62
C LEU A 115 -16.46 2.64 -11.45
N ARG A 116 -16.56 3.95 -11.64
CA ARG A 116 -15.48 4.77 -12.21
C ARG A 116 -14.95 5.67 -11.12
N TYR A 117 -13.64 5.96 -11.12
CA TYR A 117 -13.05 6.77 -10.07
C TYR A 117 -11.76 7.47 -10.50
N ILE A 118 -11.45 8.56 -9.80
CA ILE A 118 -10.12 9.16 -9.76
C ILE A 118 -9.55 8.98 -8.35
N ALA A 119 -8.38 8.36 -8.27
CA ALA A 119 -7.63 8.16 -7.03
C ALA A 119 -6.26 8.83 -7.14
N THR A 120 -5.83 9.50 -6.08
CA THR A 120 -4.55 10.22 -6.02
C THR A 120 -3.91 10.10 -4.64
N GLY A 121 -2.60 10.24 -4.55
CA GLY A 121 -1.86 10.18 -3.29
C GLY A 121 -0.51 9.48 -3.45
N ILE A 122 -0.05 8.86 -2.37
CA ILE A 122 1.15 8.02 -2.34
C ILE A 122 0.79 6.57 -1.99
N ASN A 123 1.74 5.65 -2.13
CA ASN A 123 1.52 4.25 -1.77
C ASN A 123 1.04 4.13 -0.30
N HIS A 124 -0.04 3.38 -0.09
CA HIS A 124 -0.72 3.19 1.21
C HIS A 124 -1.26 4.48 1.87
N LEU A 125 -1.37 5.57 1.11
CA LEU A 125 -2.02 6.80 1.55
C LEU A 125 -2.63 7.46 0.30
N THR A 126 -3.74 6.89 -0.14
CA THR A 126 -4.43 7.24 -1.38
C THR A 126 -5.86 7.67 -1.06
N TRP A 127 -6.34 8.69 -1.78
CA TRP A 127 -7.68 9.24 -1.65
C TRP A 127 -8.44 9.10 -2.97
N PHE A 128 -9.69 8.68 -2.88
CA PHE A 128 -10.64 8.73 -3.97
C PHE A 128 -11.25 10.14 -3.99
N THR A 129 -10.92 10.92 -5.02
CA THR A 129 -11.36 12.32 -5.14
C THR A 129 -12.64 12.46 -5.95
N GLN A 130 -12.89 11.51 -6.84
CA GLN A 130 -14.10 11.43 -7.65
C GLN A 130 -14.50 9.96 -7.78
N VAL A 131 -15.79 9.67 -7.63
CA VAL A 131 -16.36 8.31 -7.74
C VAL A 131 -17.72 8.42 -8.42
N TRP A 132 -17.96 7.59 -9.42
CA TRP A 132 -19.23 7.47 -10.12
C TRP A 132 -19.71 6.04 -10.16
N VAL A 133 -21.04 5.87 -10.20
CA VAL A 133 -21.71 4.62 -10.55
C VAL A 133 -22.43 4.85 -11.87
N GLY A 134 -21.92 4.26 -12.95
CA GLY A 134 -22.37 4.61 -14.31
C GLY A 134 -22.05 6.08 -14.64
N GLU A 135 -23.09 6.89 -14.76
CA GLU A 135 -22.99 8.33 -15.03
C GLU A 135 -23.26 9.21 -13.79
N GLU A 136 -23.72 8.61 -12.68
CA GLU A 136 -24.09 9.33 -11.46
C GLU A 136 -22.87 9.60 -10.56
N ASP A 137 -22.68 10.84 -10.10
CA ASP A 137 -21.68 11.18 -9.07
C ASP A 137 -22.08 10.57 -7.72
N ALA A 138 -21.26 9.64 -7.23
CA ALA A 138 -21.49 8.91 -6.00
C ALA A 138 -20.87 9.60 -4.77
N MET A 139 -20.08 10.66 -4.94
CA MET A 139 -19.42 11.34 -3.82
C MET A 139 -20.39 11.88 -2.76
N PRO A 140 -21.55 12.49 -3.10
CA PRO A 140 -22.53 12.92 -2.10
C PRO A 140 -23.05 11.75 -1.24
N ARG A 141 -23.33 10.61 -1.87
CA ARG A 141 -23.79 9.38 -1.19
C ARG A 141 -22.71 8.82 -0.27
N LEU A 142 -21.46 8.74 -0.74
CA LEU A 142 -20.33 8.30 0.08
C LEU A 142 -20.10 9.20 1.31
N ARG A 143 -20.26 10.52 1.16
CA ARG A 143 -20.15 11.47 2.28
C ARG A 143 -21.27 11.28 3.30
N ALA A 144 -22.50 11.04 2.86
CA ALA A 144 -23.61 10.73 3.76
C ALA A 144 -23.35 9.44 4.56
N ILE A 145 -22.95 8.36 3.88
CA ILE A 145 -22.57 7.08 4.53
C ILE A 145 -21.42 7.29 5.54
N ALA A 146 -20.40 8.07 5.17
CA ALA A 146 -19.29 8.36 6.06
C ALA A 146 -19.73 9.14 7.31
N ALA A 147 -20.63 10.12 7.15
CA ALA A 147 -21.18 10.89 8.28
C ALA A 147 -22.02 10.01 9.21
N GLU A 148 -22.86 9.13 8.67
CA GLU A 148 -23.64 8.17 9.46
C GLU A 148 -22.74 7.22 10.25
N ARG A 149 -21.67 6.70 9.63
CA ARG A 149 -20.70 5.83 10.32
C ARG A 149 -19.93 6.57 11.41
N ALA A 150 -19.52 7.80 11.15
CA ALA A 150 -18.82 8.62 12.14
C ALA A 150 -19.70 8.99 13.35
N ALA A 151 -21.02 9.02 13.19
CA ALA A 151 -21.97 9.25 14.28
C ALA A 151 -22.22 8.01 15.15
N ARG A 152 -21.81 6.80 14.72
CA ARG A 152 -21.95 5.58 15.53
C ARG A 152 -20.90 5.56 16.63
N PRO A 153 -21.23 5.02 17.82
CA PRO A 153 -20.23 4.78 18.86
C PRO A 153 -19.15 3.83 18.30
N PRO A 154 -17.88 4.02 18.70
CA PRO A 154 -16.81 3.14 18.25
C PRO A 154 -17.13 1.71 18.68
N GLU A 155 -16.86 0.76 17.79
CA GLU A 155 -16.91 -0.66 18.14
C GLU A 155 -15.89 -0.94 19.26
N PRO A 156 -16.20 -1.87 20.17
CA PRO A 156 -15.22 -2.34 21.14
C PRO A 156 -13.98 -2.83 20.40
N LEU A 157 -12.79 -2.49 20.91
CA LEU A 157 -11.57 -3.09 20.39
C LEU A 157 -11.68 -4.62 20.48
N PRO A 158 -11.20 -5.36 19.47
CA PRO A 158 -11.15 -6.81 19.56
C PRO A 158 -10.39 -7.23 20.83
N SER A 159 -10.78 -8.35 21.43
CA SER A 159 -10.14 -8.89 22.64
C SER A 159 -8.68 -9.32 22.43
N SER A 160 -8.23 -9.28 21.18
CA SER A 160 -6.94 -9.73 20.71
C SER A 160 -6.24 -8.62 19.93
N ASP A 161 -4.98 -8.38 20.26
CA ASP A 161 -4.06 -7.52 19.49
C ASP A 161 -3.48 -8.24 18.26
N SER A 162 -4.04 -9.39 17.88
CA SER A 162 -3.65 -10.11 16.66
C SER A 162 -4.01 -9.27 15.43
N PRO A 163 -3.03 -8.91 14.58
CA PRO A 163 -3.31 -8.17 13.34
C PRO A 163 -4.02 -9.03 12.28
N TYR A 164 -4.31 -10.31 12.59
CA TYR A 164 -4.98 -11.26 11.70
C TYR A 164 -6.42 -11.56 12.10
N GLU A 165 -6.90 -10.97 13.20
CA GLU A 165 -8.27 -11.15 13.68
C GLU A 165 -9.00 -9.82 13.54
N SER A 166 -10.11 -9.80 12.80
CA SER A 166 -11.03 -8.67 12.73
C SER A 166 -12.29 -8.95 13.56
N PRO A 167 -13.00 -7.92 14.04
CA PRO A 167 -14.32 -8.11 14.67
C PRO A 167 -15.33 -8.82 13.76
N GLU A 168 -15.14 -8.77 12.43
CA GLU A 168 -15.99 -9.46 11.44
C GLU A 168 -15.70 -10.97 11.35
N ASP A 169 -14.55 -11.45 11.86
CA ASP A 169 -14.16 -12.87 11.85
C ASP A 169 -14.79 -13.68 13.01
N HIS A 170 -15.46 -13.01 13.94
CA HIS A 170 -16.09 -13.60 15.12
C HIS A 170 -17.58 -13.22 15.17
N PRO A 171 -18.49 -14.04 14.58
CA PRO A 171 -19.92 -13.76 14.51
C PRO A 171 -20.64 -13.84 15.87
#